data_AF-A0A1C5GE03-F1
#
_entry.id   AF-A0A1C5GE03-F1
#
_cell.length_a   1.000
_cell.length_b   1.000
_cell.length_c   1.000
_cell.angle_alpha   90.00
_cell.angle_beta   90.00
_cell.angle_gamma   90.00
#
_symmetry.space_group_name_H-M   'P 1'
#
loop_
_entity.id
_entity.type
_entity.pdbx_description
1 polymer ?
#
loop_
_entity_poly.entity_id
_entity_poly.type
_entity_poly.pdbx_seq_one_letter_code
_entity_poly.pdbx_strand_id
1 'polypeptide(L)' 'MLYRLPDETTDEENLFDSGLDSMRLMMLMERWRDAGAEVSFVELAEQPTLGHWVKLVAGRDG' A
#
# COMPACT_ATOMS: atom_id res chain seq x y z
N MET A 1 9.66 -9.04 27.51
CA MET A 1 8.90 -7.93 26.92
C MET A 1 9.58 -7.63 25.59
N LEU A 2 9.01 -8.07 24.46
CA LEU A 2 9.60 -7.82 23.14
C LEU A 2 9.14 -6.43 22.69
N TYR A 3 10.04 -5.44 22.78
CA TYR A 3 9.86 -4.15 22.13
C TYR A 3 10.21 -4.34 20.65
N ARG A 4 9.21 -4.31 19.77
CA ARG A 4 9.46 -4.09 18.34
C ARG A 4 10.06 -2.70 18.19
N LEU A 5 11.26 -2.61 17.61
CA LEU A 5 11.85 -1.32 17.30
C LEU A 5 11.00 -0.67 16.19
N PRO A 6 10.75 0.64 16.23
CA PRO A 6 9.91 1.34 15.27
C PRO A 6 10.43 1.31 13.82
N ASP A 7 11.64 0.78 13.61
CA ASP A 7 12.33 0.67 12.33
C ASP A 7 12.14 -0.70 11.65
N GLU A 8 11.40 -1.65 12.27
CA GLU A 8 11.17 -2.98 11.70
C GLU A 8 9.94 -3.07 10.77
N THR A 9 9.31 -1.94 10.42
CA THR A 9 8.27 -1.93 9.39
C THR A 9 8.95 -1.97 8.03
N THR A 10 9.30 -3.18 7.59
CA THR A 10 9.82 -3.42 6.23
C THR A 10 8.75 -3.02 5.21
N ASP A 11 9.15 -2.47 4.05
CA ASP A 11 8.24 -2.15 2.93
C ASP A 11 7.46 -3.36 2.37
N GLU A 12 7.79 -4.56 2.85
CA GLU A 12 7.19 -5.86 2.53
C GLU A 12 6.14 -6.31 3.56
N GLU A 13 5.94 -5.55 4.64
CA GLU A 13 4.92 -5.86 5.64
C GLU A 13 3.51 -5.65 5.07
N ASN A 14 2.58 -6.53 5.45
CA ASN A 14 1.19 -6.40 5.08
C ASN A 14 0.57 -5.19 5.81
N LEU A 15 0.13 -4.22 5.03
CA LEU A 15 -0.44 -2.99 5.53
C LEU A 15 -1.76 -3.23 6.27
N PHE A 16 -2.53 -4.26 5.93
CA PHE A 16 -3.75 -4.62 6.67
C PHE A 16 -3.43 -5.13 8.07
N ASP A 17 -2.39 -5.95 8.23
CA ASP A 17 -1.89 -6.37 9.54
C ASP A 17 -1.34 -5.19 10.36
N SER A 18 -0.87 -4.14 9.68
CA SER A 18 -0.42 -2.88 10.28
C SER A 18 -1.57 -1.93 10.68
N GLY A 19 -2.82 -2.32 10.45
CA GLY A 19 -4.00 -1.52 10.79
C GLY A 19 -4.49 -0.58 9.69
N LEU A 20 -4.09 -0.81 8.44
CA LEU A 20 -4.79 -0.25 7.29
C LEU A 20 -6.16 -0.92 7.16
N ASP A 21 -7.18 -0.13 6.87
CA ASP A 21 -8.56 -0.58 6.69
C ASP A 21 -9.07 -0.21 5.29
N SER A 22 -10.15 -0.87 4.87
CA SER A 22 -10.69 -0.72 3.52
C SER A 22 -11.11 0.72 3.20
N MET A 23 -11.57 1.50 4.19
CA MET A 23 -11.96 2.89 3.98
C MET A 23 -10.73 3.75 3.64
N ARG A 24 -9.64 3.59 4.40
CA ARG A 24 -8.37 4.28 4.11
C ARG A 24 -7.79 3.87 2.75
N LEU A 25 -7.90 2.60 2.39
CA LEU A 25 -7.47 2.13 1.07
C LEU A 25 -8.27 2.79 -0.06
N MET A 26 -9.60 2.85 0.07
CA MET A 26 -10.45 3.53 -0.93
C MET A 26 -10.06 5.00 -1.10
N MET A 27 -9.84 5.73 0.00
CA MET A 27 -9.39 7.12 -0.05
C MET A 27 -8.02 7.30 -0.72
N LEU A 28 -7.11 6.35 -0.50
CA LEU A 28 -5.77 6.37 -1.08
C LEU A 28 -5.85 6.13 -2.60
N MET A 29 -6.65 5.14 -3.02
CA MET A 29 -6.93 4.86 -4.42
C MET A 29 -7.56 6.05 -5.14
N GLU A 30 -8.54 6.71 -4.53
CA GLU A 30 -9.16 7.91 -5.09
C GLU A 30 -8.13 9.01 -5.36
N ARG A 31 -7.23 9.27 -4.40
CA ARG A 31 -6.17 10.27 -4.54
C ARG A 31 -5.18 9.92 -5.64
N TRP A 32 -4.79 8.64 -5.75
CA TRP A 32 -3.87 8.20 -6.79
C TRP A 32 -4.50 8.29 -8.18
N ARG A 33 -5.78 7.94 -8.31
CA ARG A 33 -6.52 8.06 -9.57
C ARG A 33 -6.72 9.51 -9.99
N ASP A 34 -6.97 10.41 -9.04
CA ASP A 34 -7.01 11.86 -9.29
C ASP A 34 -5.64 12.40 -9.76
N ALA A 35 -4.54 11.80 -9.27
CA ALA A 35 -3.18 12.08 -9.73
C ALA A 35 -2.80 11.37 -11.05
N GLY A 36 -3.73 10.62 -11.67
CA GLY A 36 -3.53 9.95 -12.96
C GLY A 36 -2.96 8.53 -12.88
N ALA A 37 -2.85 7.94 -11.69
CA ALA A 37 -2.46 6.53 -11.56
C ALA A 37 -3.64 5.59 -11.85
N GLU A 38 -3.40 4.54 -12.62
CA GLU A 38 -4.38 3.51 -12.92
C GLU A 38 -4.16 2.31 -11.99
N VAL A 39 -4.77 2.35 -10.80
CA VAL A 39 -4.66 1.27 -9.79
C VAL A 39 -6.04 0.78 -9.36
N SER A 40 -6.19 -0.54 -9.27
CA SER A 40 -7.41 -1.20 -8.82
C SER A 40 -7.27 -1.79 -7.41
N PHE A 41 -8.42 -2.05 -6.78
CA PHE A 41 -8.44 -2.65 -5.44
C PHE A 41 -7.84 -4.06 -5.46
N VAL A 42 -8.07 -4.82 -6.53
CA VAL A 42 -7.55 -6.18 -6.67
C VAL A 42 -6.03 -6.16 -6.70
N GLU A 43 -5.42 -5.31 -7.52
CA GLU A 43 -3.95 -5.18 -7.60
C GLU A 43 -3.33 -4.81 -6.25
N LEU A 44 -3.97 -3.89 -5.52
CA LEU A 44 -3.48 -3.48 -4.21
C LEU A 44 -3.69 -4.57 -3.13
N ALA A 45 -4.78 -5.34 -3.23
CA ALA A 45 -5.11 -6.40 -2.28
C ALA A 45 -4.30 -7.69 -2.52
N GLU A 46 -3.84 -7.95 -3.74
CA GLU A 46 -2.98 -9.10 -4.06
C GLU A 46 -1.62 -9.01 -3.36
N GLN A 47 -1.03 -7.80 -3.31
CA GLN A 47 0.19 -7.51 -2.58
C GLN A 47 0.02 -6.22 -1.76
N PRO A 48 -0.53 -6.32 -0.54
CA PRO A 48 -0.83 -5.17 0.31
C PRO A 48 0.42 -4.65 1.03
N THR A 49 1.50 -4.42 0.28
CA THR A 49 2.79 -3.97 0.80
C THR A 49 3.13 -2.59 0.24
N LEU A 50 3.78 -1.77 1.04
CA LEU A 50 4.14 -0.40 0.63
C LEU A 50 5.05 -0.42 -0.61
N GLY A 51 6.02 -1.34 -0.64
CA GLY A 51 6.95 -1.48 -1.75
C GLY A 51 6.29 -1.88 -3.07
N HIS A 52 5.24 -2.70 -3.03
CA HIS A 52 4.47 -3.04 -4.24
C HIS A 52 3.63 -1.86 -4.71
N TRP A 53 2.92 -1.20 -3.79
CA TRP A 53 2.01 -0.10 -4.11
C TRP A 53 2.74 1.11 -4.70
N VAL A 54 3.94 1.43 -4.20
CA VAL A 54 4.77 2.51 -4.75
C VAL A 54 5.16 2.22 -6.21
N LYS A 55 5.45 0.97 -6.56
CA LYS A 55 5.79 0.59 -7.96
C LYS A 55 4.59 0.74 -8.89
N LEU A 56 3.43 0.24 -8.47
CA LEU A 56 2.17 0.37 -9.20
C LEU A 56 1.83 1.84 -9.48
N VAL A 57 1.82 2.67 -8.44
CA VAL A 57 1.42 4.09 -8.55
C VAL A 57 2.45 4.93 -9.30
N ALA A 58 3.75 4.61 -9.19
CA ALA A 58 4.80 5.33 -9.91
C ALA A 58 4.86 5.00 -11.41
N GLY A 59 4.01 4.09 -11.91
CA GLY A 59 4.00 3.68 -13.32
C GLY A 59 5.33 3.05 -13.76
N ARG A 60 6.05 2.39 -12.84
CA ARG A 60 7.33 1.72 -13.14
C ARG A 60 7.18 0.30 -13.67
N ASP A 61 5.96 -0.17 -13.82
CA ASP A 61 5.61 -1.34 -14.64
C ASP A 61 5.31 -0.86 -16.06
N GLY A 62 6.37 -0.48 -16.78
CA GLY A 62 6.39 -0.09 -18.19
C GLY A 62 7.77 -0.36 -18.80
#